data_AF-A0A3N5ZGH5-F1
#
_entry.id   AF-A0A3N5ZGH5-F1
#
_cell.length_a   1.000
_cell.length_b   1.000
_cell.length_c   1.000
_cell.angle_alpha   90.00
_cell.angle_beta   90.00
_cell.angle_gamma   90.00
#
_symmetry.space_group_name_H-M   'P 1'
#
loop_
_entity.id
_entity.type
_entity.pdbx_description
1 polymer ?
#
loop_
_entity_poly.entity_id
_entity_poly.type
_entity_poly.pdbx_seq_one_letter_code
_entity_poly.pdbx_strand_id
1 'polypeptide(L)'
;MHRAAAILIWAILAPFVLGQERVRVEMPYEGGTVVLVADQVTREGNRFVAEGQVVVTYQDSVLKADRATYFADVEKVHAEGKVEVTRGVQWLRG
;
A
#
# COMPACT_ATOMS: atom_id res chain seq x y z
N MET A 1 36.64 -15.87 44.98
CA MET A 1 36.46 -15.18 43.68
C MET A 1 36.29 -16.30 42.67
N HIS A 2 35.14 -16.57 42.03
CA HIS A 2 34.36 -15.72 41.14
C HIS A 2 32.84 -16.01 41.23
N ARG A 3 32.04 -14.97 40.96
CA ARG A 3 30.58 -14.94 41.03
C ARG A 3 30.00 -15.60 39.77
N ALA A 4 29.11 -16.57 39.94
CA ALA A 4 28.23 -17.04 38.87
C ALA A 4 27.11 -16.01 38.68
N ALA A 5 27.11 -15.33 37.53
CA ALA A 5 26.04 -14.41 37.15
C ALA A 5 24.93 -15.21 36.46
N ALA A 6 23.77 -15.31 37.11
CA ALA A 6 22.55 -15.82 36.51
C ALA A 6 21.98 -14.74 35.57
N ILE A 7 21.89 -15.05 34.27
CA ILE A 7 21.23 -14.18 33.30
C ILE A 7 19.74 -14.53 33.31
N LEU A 8 18.94 -13.67 33.93
CA LEU A 8 17.49 -13.70 33.89
C LEU A 8 17.05 -13.19 32.50
N ILE A 9 16.63 -14.10 31.61
CA ILE A 9 16.04 -13.70 30.32
C ILE A 9 14.59 -13.31 30.58
N TRP A 10 14.34 -12.01 30.57
CA TRP A 10 13.00 -11.45 30.65
C TRP A 10 12.34 -11.64 29.27
N ALA A 11 11.49 -12.66 29.15
CA ALA A 11 10.68 -12.86 27.95
C ALA A 11 9.60 -11.76 27.93
N ILE A 12 9.90 -10.65 27.26
CA ILE A 12 8.90 -9.66 26.88
C ILE A 12 8.01 -10.33 25.84
N LEU A 13 6.79 -10.72 26.25
CA LEU A 13 5.68 -11.02 25.35
C LEU A 13 5.37 -9.75 24.56
N ALA A 14 6.05 -9.55 23.44
CA ALA A 14 5.59 -8.59 22.45
C ALA A 14 4.29 -9.17 21.86
N PRO A 15 3.14 -8.46 21.95
CA PRO A 15 1.95 -8.88 21.24
C PRO A 15 2.30 -8.91 19.75
N PHE A 16 2.20 -10.08 19.13
CA PHE A 16 2.23 -10.21 17.68
C PHE A 16 1.12 -9.34 17.12
N VAL A 17 1.48 -8.13 16.69
CA VAL A 17 0.64 -7.35 15.80
C VAL A 17 0.65 -8.12 14.49
N LEU A 18 -0.40 -8.91 14.25
CA LEU A 18 -0.68 -9.52 12.95
C LEU A 18 -1.11 -8.38 11.99
N GLY A 19 -0.18 -7.50 11.65
CA GLY A 19 -0.36 -6.65 10.49
C GLY A 19 -0.29 -7.57 9.28
N GLN A 20 -1.39 -7.75 8.56
CA GLN A 20 -1.33 -8.31 7.21
C GLN A 20 -0.30 -7.48 6.44
N GLU A 21 0.77 -8.14 5.99
CA GLU A 21 1.77 -7.50 5.13
C GLU A 21 1.05 -7.10 3.84
N ARG A 22 0.74 -5.80 3.71
CA ARG A 22 0.03 -5.28 2.54
C ARG A 22 0.97 -5.36 1.33
N VAL A 23 0.43 -5.78 0.19
CA VAL A 23 1.18 -5.87 -1.06
C VAL A 23 1.57 -4.46 -1.49
N ARG A 24 2.87 -4.23 -1.71
CA ARG A 24 3.41 -2.98 -2.26
C ARG A 24 4.05 -3.27 -3.62
N VAL A 25 3.60 -2.56 -4.65
CA VAL A 25 4.12 -2.66 -6.01
C VAL A 25 4.63 -1.29 -6.43
N GLU A 26 5.86 -1.24 -6.93
CA GLU A 26 6.48 -0.02 -7.47
C GLU A 26 6.73 -0.20 -8.96
N MET A 27 6.26 0.73 -9.78
CA MET A 27 6.32 0.66 -11.24
C MET A 27 6.82 1.98 -11.81
N PRO A 28 7.80 1.98 -12.72
CA PRO A 28 8.16 3.18 -13.45
C PRO A 28 7.01 3.58 -14.38
N TYR A 29 6.65 4.87 -14.40
CA TYR A 29 5.60 5.43 -15.25
C TYR A 29 5.91 6.89 -15.57
N GLU A 30 5.90 7.27 -16.85
CA GLU A 30 6.08 8.65 -17.36
C GLU A 30 7.16 9.50 -16.64
N GLY A 31 8.32 8.91 -16.38
CA GLY A 31 9.45 9.62 -15.75
C GLY A 31 9.37 9.73 -14.21
N GLY A 32 8.39 9.08 -13.59
CA GLY A 32 8.29 8.89 -12.14
C GLY A 32 8.05 7.44 -11.74
N THR A 33 7.67 7.24 -10.48
CA THR A 33 7.32 5.92 -9.92
C THR A 33 5.89 5.96 -9.39
N VAL A 34 5.07 5.04 -9.88
CA VAL A 34 3.76 4.73 -9.29
C VAL A 34 3.98 3.73 -8.18
N VAL A 35 3.42 4.03 -7.00
CA VAL A 35 3.41 3.12 -5.85
C VAL A 35 1.97 2.69 -5.60
N LEU A 36 1.71 1.38 -5.70
CA LEU A 36 0.43 0.76 -5.36
C LEU A 36 0.58 0.00 -4.04
N VAL A 37 -0.31 0.23 -3.09
CA VAL A 37 -0.44 -0.54 -1.85
C VAL A 37 -1.87 -1.08 -1.75
N ALA A 38 -2.02 -2.38 -1.58
CA ALA A 38 -3.32 -3.04 -1.46
C ALA A 38 -3.20 -4.29 -0.57
N ASP A 39 -4.33 -4.86 -0.15
CA ASP A 39 -4.32 -6.11 0.61
C ASP A 39 -4.04 -7.31 -0.32
N GLN A 40 -4.51 -7.22 -1.57
CA GLN A 40 -4.26 -8.21 -2.62
C GLN A 40 -4.06 -7.54 -3.98
N VAL A 41 -3.18 -8.12 -4.80
CA VAL A 41 -3.02 -7.77 -6.23
C VAL A 41 -2.99 -9.04 -7.06
N THR A 42 -3.83 -9.12 -8.09
CA THR A 42 -3.87 -10.23 -9.05
C THR A 42 -3.71 -9.73 -10.47
N ARG A 43 -3.21 -10.61 -11.35
CA ARG A 43 -3.14 -10.35 -12.79
C ARG A 43 -4.12 -11.26 -13.51
N GLU A 44 -5.04 -10.66 -14.24
CA GLU A 44 -6.10 -11.34 -15.00
C GLU A 44 -5.95 -11.00 -16.48
N GLY A 45 -5.18 -11.83 -17.20
CA GLY A 45 -4.84 -11.56 -18.59
C GLY A 45 -4.05 -10.25 -18.73
N ASN A 46 -4.67 -9.24 -19.35
CA ASN A 46 -4.07 -7.91 -19.54
C ASN A 46 -4.51 -6.87 -18.50
N ARG A 47 -5.16 -7.32 -17.42
CA ARG A 47 -5.65 -6.47 -16.33
C ARG A 47 -4.88 -6.76 -15.05
N PHE A 48 -4.66 -5.73 -14.26
CA PHE A 48 -4.17 -5.85 -12.88
C PHE A 48 -5.28 -5.40 -11.94
N VAL A 49 -5.66 -6.26 -11.01
CA VAL A 49 -6.75 -6.01 -10.06
C VAL A 49 -6.14 -5.89 -8.67
N ALA A 50 -6.35 -4.76 -8.01
CA ALA A 50 -5.95 -4.51 -6.64
C ALA A 50 -7.21 -4.38 -5.77
N GLU A 51 -7.22 -5.07 -4.63
CA GLU A 51 -8.37 -5.14 -3.73
C GLU A 51 -7.93 -4.93 -2.27
N GLY A 52 -8.79 -4.26 -1.49
CA GLY A 52 -8.58 -4.02 -0.07
C GLY A 52 -7.72 -2.77 0.21
N GLN A 53 -8.40 -1.72 0.69
CA GLN A 53 -7.80 -0.45 1.11
C GLN A 53 -6.79 0.12 0.09
N VAL A 54 -7.09 0.03 -1.20
CA VAL A 54 -6.17 0.37 -2.28
C VAL A 54 -5.70 1.82 -2.17
N VAL A 55 -4.38 2.02 -2.22
CA VAL A 55 -3.74 3.33 -2.30
C VAL A 55 -2.78 3.35 -3.48
N VAL A 56 -3.00 4.25 -4.43
CA VAL A 56 -2.09 4.50 -5.55
C VAL A 56 -1.50 5.89 -5.37
N THR A 57 -0.18 6.00 -5.39
CA THR A 57 0.55 7.27 -5.32
C THR A 57 1.38 7.46 -6.58
N TYR A 58 1.29 8.64 -7.18
CA TYR A 58 2.14 9.05 -8.29
C TYR A 58 2.42 10.55 -8.17
N GLN A 59 3.69 10.92 -8.04
CA GLN A 59 4.11 12.30 -7.79
C GLN A 59 3.37 12.90 -6.57
N ASP A 60 2.59 13.96 -6.77
CA ASP A 60 1.79 14.65 -5.74
C ASP A 60 0.34 14.15 -5.67
N SER A 61 0.00 13.09 -6.40
CA SER A 61 -1.34 12.55 -6.51
C SER A 61 -1.49 11.26 -5.70
N VAL A 62 -2.59 11.15 -4.95
CA VAL A 62 -2.99 9.96 -4.19
C VAL A 62 -4.42 9.60 -4.57
N LEU A 63 -4.63 8.36 -5.02
CA LEU A 63 -5.93 7.73 -5.22
C LEU A 63 -6.13 6.69 -4.12
N LYS A 64 -7.28 6.74 -3.45
CA LYS A 64 -7.75 5.69 -2.53
C LYS A 64 -9.04 5.08 -3.05
N ALA A 65 -9.18 3.77 -2.91
CA ALA A 65 -10.38 3.04 -3.33
C ALA A 65 -10.50 1.71 -2.56
N ASP A 66 -11.66 1.05 -2.66
CA ASP A 66 -11.80 -0.32 -2.15
C ASP A 66 -11.22 -1.33 -3.14
N ARG A 67 -11.32 -1.02 -4.45
CA ARG A 67 -10.79 -1.80 -5.57
C ARG A 67 -10.28 -0.88 -6.67
N ALA A 68 -9.19 -1.27 -7.34
CA ALA A 68 -8.71 -0.63 -8.55
C ALA A 68 -8.33 -1.67 -9.61
N THR A 69 -8.78 -1.47 -10.85
CA THR A 69 -8.43 -2.30 -12.00
C THR A 69 -7.67 -1.46 -13.01
N TYR A 70 -6.44 -1.85 -13.33
CA TYR A 70 -5.65 -1.25 -14.40
C TYR A 70 -5.76 -2.09 -15.68
N PHE A 71 -6.10 -1.44 -16.78
CA PHE A 71 -6.27 -2.01 -18.12
C PHE A 71 -5.06 -1.60 -18.97
N ALA A 72 -4.12 -2.53 -19.19
CA ALA A 72 -2.85 -2.22 -19.85
C ALA A 72 -2.98 -2.00 -21.37
N ASP A 73 -4.09 -2.40 -21.99
CA ASP A 73 -4.39 -2.22 -23.41
C ASP A 73 -4.75 -0.77 -23.76
N VAL A 74 -5.41 -0.08 -22.83
CA VAL A 74 -5.88 1.30 -23.01
C VAL A 74 -5.25 2.28 -22.01
N GLU A 75 -4.34 1.78 -21.17
CA GLU A 75 -3.66 2.51 -20.10
C GLU A 75 -4.61 3.29 -19.18
N LYS A 76 -5.72 2.66 -18.77
CA LYS A 76 -6.73 3.27 -17.89
C LYS A 76 -6.86 2.53 -16.57
N VAL A 77 -7.16 3.30 -15.52
CA VAL A 77 -7.54 2.77 -14.20
C VAL A 77 -9.03 2.97 -13.99
N HIS A 78 -9.70 1.91 -13.55
CA HIS A 78 -11.06 1.96 -13.03
C HIS A 78 -11.02 1.75 -11.52
N ALA A 79 -11.55 2.70 -10.75
CA ALA A 79 -11.58 2.64 -9.29
C ALA A 79 -13.02 2.52 -8.81
N GLU A 80 -13.25 1.65 -7.83
CA GLU A 80 -14.59 1.30 -7.34
C GLU A 80 -14.65 1.39 -5.80
N GLY A 81 -15.85 1.62 -5.28
CA GLY A 81 -16.12 1.76 -3.85
C GLY A 81 -15.91 3.19 -3.34
N LYS A 82 -15.30 3.34 -2.16
CA LYS A 82 -14.99 4.65 -1.58
C LYS A 82 -13.78 5.29 -2.28
N VAL A 83 -14.05 5.96 -3.39
CA VAL A 83 -13.02 6.62 -4.20
C VAL A 83 -12.71 8.02 -3.68
N GLU A 84 -11.45 8.26 -3.33
CA GLU A 84 -10.92 9.57 -2.98
C GLU A 84 -9.70 9.88 -3.85
N VAL A 85 -9.65 11.07 -4.44
CA VAL A 85 -8.49 11.55 -5.21
C VAL A 85 -8.01 12.86 -4.62
N THR A 86 -6.73 12.91 -4.29
CA THR A 86 -6.05 14.14 -3.86
C THR A 86 -4.88 14.41 -4.80
N ARG A 87 -4.69 15.67 -5.20
CA ARG A 87 -3.53 16.12 -5.98
C ARG A 87 -2.96 17.39 -5.36
N GLY A 88 -1.66 17.38 -5.08
CA GLY A 88 -0.96 18.51 -4.49
C GLY A 88 -1.48 18.88 -3.10
N VAL A 89 -1.25 20.13 -2.69
CA VAL A 89 -1.73 20.67 -1.41
C VAL A 89 -3.13 21.24 -1.59
N GLN A 90 -4.15 20.40 -1.74
CA GLN A 90 -5.52 20.91 -1.78
C GLN A 90 -6.05 21.15 -0.34
N TRP A 91 -5.54 22.20 0.29
CA TRP A 91 -6.13 22.82 1.48
C TRP A 91 -6.68 24.19 1.10
N LEU A 92 -7.91 24.23 0.59
CA LEU A 92 -8.70 25.46 0.60
C LEU A 92 -9.80 25.29 1.65
N ARG A 93 -9.51 25.72 2.88
CA ARG A 93 -10.54 26.24 3.78
C ARG A 93 -10.59 27.75 3.52
N GLY A 94 -11.60 28.19 2.79
CA GLY A 94 -12.04 29.59 2.75
C GLY A 94 -13.22 29.77 3.70
#